data_AF-A0A212F0Q4-F1
#
_entry.id   AF-A0A212F0Q4-F1
#
_cell.length_a   1.000
_cell.length_b   1.000
_cell.length_c   1.000
_cell.angle_alpha   90.00
_cell.angle_beta   90.00
_cell.angle_gamma   90.00
#
_symmetry.space_group_name_H-M   'P 1'
#
loop_
_entity.id
_entity.type
_entity.pdbx_description
1 polymer ?
#
loop_
_entity_poly.entity_id
_entity_poly.type
_entity_poly.pdbx_seq_one_letter_code
_entity_poly.pdbx_strand_id
1 'polypeptide(L)'
;MSENPTISEKELLDAIKNLLKKSGHLNKFQAEMRAKVTEVLQERQVLNPGFKSAGIPKPSDEVLLINELVKEYLEWNGYLYTASVMGSEAAMPNVRKTRAELCSEVGVKDDEKSSALPLLSNIIAAYTERIKRKISKIKRDH
;
A
#
# COMPACT_ATOMS: atom_id res chain seq x y z
N MET A 1 35.19 43.37 -2.30
CA MET A 1 35.13 42.48 -3.47
C MET A 1 34.48 41.19 -3.01
N SER A 2 33.22 40.97 -3.33
CA SER A 2 32.48 39.75 -2.96
C SER A 2 32.79 38.68 -3.99
N GLU A 3 33.62 37.71 -3.63
CA GLU A 3 33.77 36.46 -4.38
C GLU A 3 32.44 35.70 -4.27
N ASN A 4 31.70 35.63 -5.38
CA ASN A 4 30.60 34.67 -5.49
C ASN A 4 31.23 33.28 -5.59
N PRO A 5 30.92 32.34 -4.67
CA PRO A 5 31.42 30.98 -4.80
C PRO A 5 30.86 30.38 -6.09
N THR A 6 31.74 29.99 -7.01
CA THR A 6 31.39 29.17 -8.16
C THR A 6 30.91 27.82 -7.65
N ILE A 7 29.58 27.68 -7.54
CA ILE A 7 28.91 26.41 -7.23
C ILE A 7 29.36 25.40 -8.29
N SER A 8 29.93 24.27 -7.85
CA SER A 8 30.35 23.21 -8.76
C SER A 8 29.12 22.59 -9.44
N GLU A 9 29.26 22.15 -10.68
CA GLU A 9 28.20 21.39 -11.39
C GLU A 9 27.67 20.22 -10.55
N LYS A 10 28.57 19.55 -9.81
CA LYS A 10 28.20 18.46 -8.89
C LYS A 10 27.33 18.95 -7.73
N GLU A 11 27.66 20.09 -7.13
CA GLU A 11 26.88 20.67 -6.03
C GLU A 11 25.50 21.11 -6.51
N LEU A 12 25.41 21.67 -7.72
CA LEU A 12 24.14 22.00 -8.35
C LEU A 12 23.29 20.75 -8.61
N LEU A 13 23.89 19.69 -9.16
CA LEU A 13 23.21 18.42 -9.40
C LEU A 13 22.69 17.79 -8.09
N ASP A 14 23.51 17.81 -7.04
CA ASP A 14 23.14 17.28 -5.73
C ASP A 14 22.04 18.13 -5.06
N ALA A 15 22.09 19.46 -5.21
CA ALA A 15 21.03 20.35 -4.76
C ALA A 15 19.70 20.06 -5.46
N ILE A 16 19.70 19.87 -6.79
CA ILE A 16 18.52 19.50 -7.58
C ILE A 16 17.97 18.14 -7.15
N LYS A 17 18.83 17.12 -6.99
CA LYS A 17 18.41 15.80 -6.48
C LYS A 17 17.77 15.91 -5.10
N ASN A 18 18.35 16.69 -4.20
CA ASN A 18 17.81 16.92 -2.86
C ASN A 18 16.46 17.64 -2.89
N LEU A 19 16.28 18.62 -3.78
CA LEU A 19 14.99 19.29 -3.98
C LEU A 19 13.91 18.33 -4.52
N LEU A 20 14.26 17.52 -5.53
CA LEU A 20 13.36 16.50 -6.08
C LEU A 20 13.00 15.41 -5.05
N LYS A 21 13.95 15.06 -4.17
CA LYS A 21 13.71 14.13 -3.07
C LYS A 21 12.79 14.73 -2.00
N LYS A 22 13.05 15.98 -1.58
CA LYS A 22 12.21 16.69 -0.59
C LYS A 22 10.79 16.93 -1.09
N SER A 23 10.62 17.23 -2.37
CA SER A 23 9.30 17.39 -2.98
C SER A 23 8.59 16.07 -3.30
N GLY A 24 9.24 14.92 -3.04
CA GLY A 24 8.67 13.58 -3.28
C GLY A 24 8.73 13.10 -4.73
N HIS A 25 9.05 13.95 -5.70
CA HIS A 25 9.12 13.61 -7.12
C HIS A 25 10.16 12.53 -7.43
N LEU A 26 11.33 12.58 -6.77
CA LEU A 26 12.37 11.57 -6.97
C LEU A 26 11.92 10.20 -6.44
N ASN A 27 11.22 10.18 -5.30
CA ASN A 27 10.69 8.94 -4.72
C ASN A 27 9.57 8.35 -5.59
N LYS A 28 8.71 9.21 -6.16
CA LYS A 28 7.70 8.80 -7.15
C LYS A 28 8.35 8.11 -8.35
N PHE A 29 9.33 8.75 -8.97
CA PHE A 29 10.00 8.20 -10.14
C PHE A 29 10.69 6.87 -9.82
N GLN A 30 11.35 6.77 -8.65
CA GLN A 30 11.95 5.51 -8.19
C GLN A 30 10.92 4.42 -7.95
N ALA A 31 9.76 4.76 -7.37
CA ALA A 31 8.66 3.84 -7.14
C ALA A 31 8.07 3.32 -8.46
N GLU A 32 7.82 4.21 -9.43
CA GLU A 32 7.35 3.86 -10.77
C GLU A 32 8.36 2.97 -11.50
N MET A 33 9.66 3.30 -11.44
CA MET A 33 10.73 2.47 -12.00
C MET A 33 10.78 1.08 -11.36
N ARG A 34 10.69 1.00 -10.03
CA ARG A 34 10.65 -0.29 -9.31
C ARG A 34 9.44 -1.12 -9.72
N ALA A 35 8.26 -0.52 -9.74
CA ALA A 35 7.03 -1.18 -10.18
C ALA A 35 7.18 -1.74 -11.60
N LYS A 36 7.71 -0.93 -12.53
CA LYS A 36 7.89 -1.36 -13.93
C LYS A 36 8.94 -2.46 -14.09
N VAL A 37 10.04 -2.39 -13.35
CA VAL A 37 11.05 -3.46 -13.34
C VAL A 37 10.45 -4.76 -12.78
N THR A 38 9.71 -4.68 -11.68
CA THR A 38 9.04 -5.85 -11.08
C THR A 38 8.04 -6.48 -12.03
N GLU A 39 7.20 -5.68 -12.69
CA GLU A 39 6.25 -6.15 -13.71
C GLU A 39 6.97 -6.90 -14.85
N VAL A 40 8.03 -6.31 -15.42
CA VAL A 40 8.81 -6.94 -16.50
C VAL A 40 9.48 -8.25 -16.03
N LEU A 41 9.95 -8.30 -14.79
CA LEU A 41 10.54 -9.52 -14.22
C LEU A 41 9.47 -10.61 -14.01
N GLN A 42 8.26 -10.24 -13.58
CA GLN A 42 7.13 -11.16 -13.43
C GLN A 42 6.64 -11.69 -14.79
N GLU A 43 6.49 -10.83 -15.80
CA GLU A 43 6.11 -11.25 -17.16
C GLU A 43 7.10 -12.27 -17.75
N ARG A 44 8.40 -12.06 -17.54
CA ARG A 44 9.44 -13.01 -17.97
C ARG A 44 9.38 -14.35 -17.23
N GLN A 45 8.93 -14.37 -15.99
CA GLN A 45 8.69 -15.61 -15.24
C GLN A 45 7.47 -16.37 -15.77
N VAL A 46 6.41 -15.66 -16.18
CA VAL A 46 5.21 -16.26 -16.77
C VAL A 46 5.49 -16.88 -18.15
N LEU A 47 6.37 -16.25 -18.95
CA LEU A 47 6.69 -16.70 -20.31
C LEU A 47 7.74 -17.84 -20.37
N ASN A 48 8.46 -18.11 -19.27
CA ASN A 48 9.43 -19.20 -19.19
C ASN A 48 9.09 -20.14 -18.01
N PRO A 49 8.25 -21.17 -18.22
CA PRO A 49 7.85 -22.11 -17.16
C PRO A 49 9.01 -22.93 -16.56
N GLY A 50 10.18 -22.96 -17.23
CA GLY A 50 11.42 -23.55 -16.70
C GLY A 50 12.21 -22.64 -15.76
N PHE A 51 11.90 -21.34 -15.72
CA PHE A 51 12.41 -20.40 -14.72
C PHE A 51 11.56 -20.58 -13.46
N LYS A 52 11.83 -21.64 -12.70
CA LYS A 52 11.17 -21.88 -11.41
C LYS A 52 11.21 -20.57 -10.62
N SER A 53 10.03 -19.97 -10.38
CA SER A 53 9.88 -19.03 -9.29
C SER A 53 10.22 -19.82 -8.03
N ALA A 54 11.47 -19.71 -7.60
CA ALA A 54 11.87 -20.17 -6.30
C ALA A 54 11.22 -19.23 -5.29
N GLY A 55 9.98 -19.54 -4.91
CA GLY A 55 9.51 -19.20 -3.57
C GLY A 55 8.49 -18.08 -3.39
N ILE A 56 7.70 -17.69 -4.41
CA ILE A 56 6.51 -16.87 -4.13
C ILE A 56 5.25 -17.71 -4.38
N PRO A 57 4.65 -18.28 -3.32
CA PRO A 57 3.35 -18.94 -3.42
C PRO A 57 2.32 -17.98 -4.01
N LYS A 58 1.43 -18.49 -4.87
CA LYS A 58 0.26 -17.71 -5.32
C LYS A 58 -0.50 -17.23 -4.05
N PRO A 59 -0.78 -15.93 -3.92
CA PRO A 59 -1.48 -15.44 -2.73
C PRO A 59 -2.86 -16.10 -2.64
N SER A 60 -3.24 -16.51 -1.43
CA SER A 60 -4.58 -17.00 -1.15
C SER A 60 -5.59 -15.85 -1.24
N ASP A 61 -6.88 -16.17 -1.36
CA ASP A 61 -7.95 -15.17 -1.39
C ASP A 61 -7.95 -14.29 -0.13
N GLU A 62 -7.60 -14.87 1.03
CA GLU A 62 -7.45 -14.13 2.29
C GLU A 62 -6.31 -13.11 2.22
N VAL A 63 -5.15 -13.50 1.67
CA VAL A 63 -4.02 -12.59 1.50
C VAL A 63 -4.36 -11.47 0.51
N LEU A 64 -5.06 -11.78 -0.57
CA LEU A 64 -5.54 -10.78 -1.54
C LEU A 64 -6.52 -9.80 -0.89
N LEU A 65 -7.46 -10.29 -0.08
CA LEU A 65 -8.37 -9.44 0.68
C LEU A 65 -7.63 -8.52 1.65
N ILE A 66 -6.65 -9.04 2.40
CA ILE A 66 -5.81 -8.22 3.28
C ILE A 66 -5.07 -7.15 2.49
N ASN A 67 -4.48 -7.51 1.35
CA ASN A 67 -3.74 -6.56 0.52
C ASN A 67 -4.66 -5.47 -0.06
N GLU A 68 -5.89 -5.80 -0.48
CA GLU A 68 -6.89 -4.80 -0.91
C GLU A 68 -7.29 -3.86 0.24
N LEU A 69 -7.48 -4.37 1.45
CA LEU A 69 -7.78 -3.54 2.64
C LEU A 69 -6.61 -2.61 3.00
N VAL A 70 -5.36 -3.10 2.92
CA VAL A 70 -4.17 -2.29 3.14
C VAL A 70 -4.03 -1.24 2.04
N LYS A 71 -4.26 -1.62 0.77
CA LYS A 71 -4.19 -0.70 -0.37
C LYS A 71 -5.21 0.44 -0.21
N GLU A 72 -6.45 0.12 0.15
CA GLU A 72 -7.50 1.10 0.42
C GLU A 72 -7.11 2.05 1.56
N TYR A 73 -6.58 1.53 2.66
CA TYR A 73 -6.06 2.34 3.76
C TYR A 73 -4.93 3.27 3.32
N LEU A 74 -3.96 2.76 2.55
CA LEU A 74 -2.84 3.55 2.06
C LEU A 74 -3.32 4.68 1.15
N GLU A 75 -4.22 4.37 0.21
CA GLU A 75 -4.78 5.34 -0.72
C GLU A 75 -5.60 6.42 0.01
N TRP A 76 -6.44 6.02 0.97
CA TRP A 76 -7.24 6.95 1.76
C TRP A 76 -6.37 7.95 2.55
N ASN A 77 -5.24 7.49 3.10
CA ASN A 77 -4.29 8.34 3.82
C ASN A 77 -3.33 9.13 2.90
N GLY A 78 -3.45 9.00 1.57
CA GLY A 78 -2.60 9.71 0.61
C GLY A 78 -1.22 9.07 0.36
N TYR A 79 -0.98 7.84 0.81
CA TYR A 79 0.26 7.08 0.58
C TYR A 79 0.30 6.41 -0.80
N LEU A 80 -0.02 7.18 -1.86
CA LEU A 80 -0.29 6.66 -3.21
C LEU A 80 0.89 5.90 -3.81
N TYR A 81 2.12 6.36 -3.59
CA TYR A 81 3.32 5.69 -4.11
C TYR A 81 3.56 4.34 -3.44
N THR A 82 3.35 4.27 -2.12
CA THR A 82 3.46 3.04 -1.35
C THR A 82 2.42 2.02 -1.82
N ALA A 83 1.18 2.47 -2.03
CA ALA A 83 0.11 1.61 -2.55
C ALA A 83 0.44 1.04 -3.94
N SER A 84 1.02 1.86 -4.84
CA SER A 84 1.43 1.43 -6.17
C SER A 84 2.54 0.37 -6.15
N VAL A 85 3.57 0.59 -5.32
CA VAL A 85 4.70 -0.35 -5.20
C VAL A 85 4.21 -1.66 -4.58
N MET A 86 3.44 -1.59 -3.49
CA MET A 86 2.89 -2.75 -2.81
C MET A 86 2.03 -3.61 -3.75
N GLY A 87 1.15 -2.99 -4.54
CA GLY A 87 0.31 -3.72 -5.49
C GLY A 87 1.13 -4.52 -6.52
N SER A 88 2.24 -3.94 -6.99
CA SER A 88 3.15 -4.58 -7.94
C SER A 88 3.94 -5.72 -7.30
N GLU A 89 4.47 -5.48 -6.09
CA GLU A 89 5.23 -6.47 -5.32
C GLU A 89 4.39 -7.68 -4.91
N ALA A 90 3.14 -7.44 -4.51
CA ALA A 90 2.20 -8.48 -4.09
C ALA A 90 1.51 -9.19 -5.28
N ALA A 91 1.86 -8.84 -6.52
CA ALA A 91 1.22 -9.35 -7.74
C ALA A 91 -0.32 -9.27 -7.67
N MET A 92 -0.84 -8.15 -7.14
CA MET A 92 -2.27 -7.95 -7.01
C MET A 92 -2.91 -7.82 -8.40
N PRO A 93 -4.17 -8.24 -8.56
CA PRO A 93 -4.92 -7.97 -9.78
C PRO A 93 -4.97 -6.47 -10.10
N ASN A 94 -4.86 -6.12 -11.38
CA ASN A 94 -5.02 -4.74 -11.83
C ASN A 94 -6.45 -4.21 -11.63
N VAL A 95 -7.43 -5.11 -11.54
CA VAL A 95 -8.83 -4.75 -11.24
C VAL A 95 -8.96 -4.55 -9.73
N ARG A 96 -9.17 -3.30 -9.33
CA ARG A 96 -9.41 -2.91 -7.94
C ARG A 96 -10.79 -3.33 -7.47
N LYS A 97 -10.89 -3.89 -6.27
CA LYS A 97 -12.19 -4.12 -5.62
C LYS A 97 -12.80 -2.79 -5.18
N THR A 98 -14.09 -2.63 -5.44
CA THR A 98 -14.88 -1.53 -4.90
C THR A 98 -15.03 -1.69 -3.40
N ARG A 99 -15.24 -0.56 -2.70
CA ARG A 99 -15.48 -0.58 -1.25
C ARG A 99 -16.70 -1.42 -0.87
N ALA A 100 -17.74 -1.43 -1.71
CA ALA A 100 -18.93 -2.25 -1.49
C ALA A 100 -18.63 -3.75 -1.54
N GLU A 101 -17.79 -4.20 -2.48
CA GLU A 101 -17.33 -5.59 -2.56
C GLU A 101 -16.51 -5.97 -1.31
N LEU A 102 -15.57 -5.10 -0.90
CA LEU A 102 -14.77 -5.34 0.30
C LEU A 102 -15.64 -5.41 1.56
N CYS A 103 -16.61 -4.51 1.72
CA CYS A 103 -17.58 -4.53 2.82
C CYS A 103 -18.38 -5.84 2.87
N SER A 104 -18.80 -6.34 1.70
CA SER A 104 -19.50 -7.62 1.59
C SER A 104 -18.62 -8.80 2.01
N GLU A 105 -17.34 -8.81 1.61
CA GLU A 105 -16.40 -9.89 1.93
C GLU A 105 -16.03 -9.91 3.43
N VAL A 106 -15.85 -8.75 4.06
CA VAL A 106 -15.48 -8.65 5.49
C VAL A 106 -16.69 -8.67 6.43
N GLY A 107 -17.91 -8.64 5.90
CA GLY A 107 -19.15 -8.66 6.67
C GLY A 107 -19.40 -7.40 7.50
N VAL A 108 -18.96 -6.23 7.01
CA VAL A 108 -19.16 -4.93 7.66
C VAL A 108 -20.11 -4.07 6.82
N LYS A 109 -20.96 -3.29 7.49
CA LYS A 109 -21.83 -2.31 6.81
C LYS A 109 -21.10 -0.97 6.68
N ASP A 110 -21.19 -0.39 5.49
CA ASP A 110 -20.74 0.98 5.20
C ASP A 110 -21.95 1.91 5.37
N ASP A 111 -21.90 2.76 6.39
CA ASP A 111 -22.89 3.79 6.70
C ASP A 111 -22.25 5.18 6.53
N GLU A 112 -23.01 6.26 6.70
CA GLU A 112 -22.50 7.64 6.51
C GLU A 112 -21.31 7.97 7.42
N LYS A 113 -21.20 7.34 8.60
CA LYS A 113 -20.10 7.59 9.54
C LYS A 113 -18.90 6.71 9.24
N SER A 114 -19.13 5.44 8.86
CA SER A 114 -18.05 4.49 8.57
C SER A 114 -17.43 4.73 7.19
N SER A 115 -18.18 5.23 6.21
CA SER A 115 -17.66 5.65 4.90
C SER A 115 -16.68 6.83 4.98
N ALA A 116 -16.71 7.61 6.06
CA ALA A 116 -15.77 8.71 6.32
C ALA A 116 -14.38 8.24 6.80
N LEU A 117 -14.16 6.93 6.96
CA LEU A 117 -12.90 6.35 7.43
C LEU A 117 -12.47 5.18 6.53
N PRO A 118 -11.17 4.82 6.49
CA PRO A 118 -10.70 3.60 5.83
C PRO A 118 -11.45 2.38 6.35
N LEU A 119 -11.76 1.44 5.46
CA LEU A 119 -12.51 0.24 5.83
C LEU A 119 -11.74 -0.58 6.87
N LEU A 120 -10.41 -0.66 6.73
CA LEU A 120 -9.54 -1.31 7.70
C LEU A 120 -9.70 -0.73 9.12
N SER A 121 -9.85 0.60 9.24
CA SER A 121 -10.07 1.26 10.54
C SER A 121 -11.42 0.86 11.14
N ASN A 122 -12.47 0.76 10.32
CA ASN A 122 -13.80 0.32 10.76
C ASN A 122 -13.78 -1.13 11.26
N ILE A 123 -13.08 -2.02 10.55
CA ILE A 123 -12.92 -3.43 10.93
C ILE A 123 -12.25 -3.53 12.31
N ILE A 124 -11.14 -2.80 12.51
CA ILE A 124 -10.40 -2.80 13.77
C ILE A 124 -11.29 -2.26 14.90
N ALA A 125 -11.98 -1.14 14.69
CA ALA A 125 -12.88 -0.57 15.69
C ALA A 125 -13.99 -1.55 16.10
N ALA A 126 -14.63 -2.20 15.13
CA ALA A 126 -15.68 -3.19 15.37
C ALA A 126 -15.15 -4.41 16.16
N TYR A 127 -13.96 -4.91 15.80
CA TYR A 127 -13.32 -6.02 16.49
C TYR A 127 -12.94 -5.67 17.94
N THR A 128 -12.27 -4.52 18.14
CA THR A 128 -11.88 -4.04 19.47
C THR A 128 -13.09 -3.85 20.39
N GLU A 129 -14.16 -3.26 19.87
CA GLU A 129 -15.40 -3.06 20.62
C GLU A 129 -16.06 -4.39 21.01
N ARG A 130 -16.08 -5.37 20.09
CA ARG A 130 -16.57 -6.73 20.38
C ARG A 130 -15.75 -7.41 21.49
N ILE A 131 -14.42 -7.26 21.49
CA ILE A 131 -13.56 -7.80 22.55
C ILE A 131 -13.87 -7.15 23.88
N LYS A 132 -13.95 -5.82 23.94
CA LYS A 132 -14.25 -5.07 25.16
C LYS A 132 -15.54 -5.55 25.79
N ARG A 133 -16.61 -5.71 25.01
CA ARG A 133 -17.90 -6.24 25.49
C ARG A 133 -17.81 -7.66 26.05
N LYS A 134 -17.04 -8.55 25.41
CA LYS A 134 -16.80 -9.91 25.92
C LYS A 134 -16.11 -9.88 27.27
N ILE A 135 -15.04 -9.09 27.41
CA ILE A 135 -14.29 -8.94 28.68
C ILE A 135 -15.20 -8.37 29.77
N SER A 136 -15.98 -7.32 29.47
CA SER A 136 -16.93 -6.72 30.41
C SER A 136 -18.08 -7.65 30.80
N LYS A 137 -18.41 -8.65 29.98
CA LYS A 137 -19.40 -9.68 30.34
C LYS A 137 -18.79 -10.68 31.32
N ILE A 138 -17.59 -11.19 31.03
CA ILE A 138 -16.87 -12.13 31.90
C ILE A 138 -16.66 -11.54 33.30
N LYS A 139 -16.32 -10.23 33.40
CA LYS A 139 -16.15 -9.54 34.69
C LYS A 139 -17.43 -9.35 35.51
N ARG A 140 -18.61 -9.49 34.90
CA ARG A 140 -19.91 -9.38 35.60
C ARG A 140 -20.44 -10.74 36.05
N ASP A 141 -19.95 -11.81 35.44
CA ASP A 141 -20.36 -13.19 35.70
C ASP A 141 -19.43 -13.88 36.75
N HIS A 142 -18.41 -13.16 37.25
CA HIS A 142 -17.51 -13.53 38.35
C HIS A 142 -17.62 -12.51 39.48
#